data_AF-A0A971GBQ8-F1
#
_entry.id   AF-A0A971GBQ8-F1
#
_cell.length_a   1.000
_cell.length_b   1.000
_cell.length_c   1.000
_cell.angle_alpha   90.00
_cell.angle_beta   90.00
_cell.angle_gamma   90.00
#
_symmetry.space_group_name_H-M   'P 1'
#
loop_
_entity.id
_entity.type
_entity.pdbx_description
1 polymer ?
#
loop_
_entity_poly.entity_id
_entity_poly.type
_entity_poly.pdbx_seq_one_letter_code
_entity_poly.pdbx_strand_id
1 'polypeptide(L)'
;MAIKPIDMQIMMPRVNEMSRVQNNEQQRTQASHQNAVQTTEKQSESNTRQVNSREETHNTAIREKQQNEKRQSQQQDKENKPDKERKLQQREDNKKKTAGTTIDIRV
;
A
#
# COMPACT_ATOMS: atom_id res chain seq x y z
N MET A 1 -42.23 38.45 -51.12
CA MET A 1 -40.82 38.87 -51.05
C MET A 1 -39.99 37.79 -51.73
N ALA A 2 -39.33 38.10 -52.84
CA ALA A 2 -38.47 37.16 -53.54
C ALA A 2 -37.01 37.45 -53.15
N ILE A 3 -36.28 36.41 -52.77
CA ILE A 3 -34.84 36.48 -52.48
C ILE A 3 -34.11 36.82 -53.77
N LYS A 4 -33.23 37.83 -53.74
CA LYS A 4 -32.45 38.23 -54.93
C LYS A 4 -31.28 37.26 -55.11
N PRO A 5 -30.82 36.98 -56.34
CA PRO A 5 -29.67 36.09 -56.58
C PRO A 5 -28.37 36.53 -55.87
N ILE A 6 -28.22 37.83 -55.58
CA ILE A 6 -27.10 38.37 -54.79
C ILE A 6 -27.13 37.88 -53.33
N ASP A 7 -28.33 37.74 -52.76
CA ASP A 7 -28.54 37.25 -51.40
C ASP A 7 -28.19 35.75 -51.32
N MET A 8 -28.37 35.00 -52.41
CA MET A 8 -27.98 33.59 -52.50
C MET A 8 -26.46 33.39 -52.48
N GLN A 9 -25.67 34.32 -53.01
CA GLN A 9 -24.20 34.23 -52.98
C GLN A 9 -23.63 34.41 -51.56
N ILE A 10 -24.33 35.14 -50.70
CA ILE A 10 -23.96 35.30 -49.29
C ILE A 10 -24.37 34.07 -48.49
N MET A 11 -25.48 33.41 -48.87
CA MET A 11 -25.95 32.19 -48.22
C MET A 11 -25.16 30.94 -48.59
N MET A 12 -24.46 30.91 -49.73
CA MET A 12 -23.63 29.76 -50.09
C MET A 12 -22.28 29.83 -49.36
N PRO A 13 -21.98 28.88 -48.45
CA PRO A 13 -20.69 28.85 -47.81
C PRO A 13 -19.61 28.65 -48.87
N ARG A 14 -18.59 29.51 -48.86
CA ARG A 14 -17.50 29.38 -49.83
C ARG A 14 -16.75 28.08 -49.52
N VAL A 15 -16.33 27.35 -50.55
CA VAL A 15 -15.59 26.08 -50.39
C VAL A 15 -14.38 26.22 -49.45
N ASN A 16 -13.71 27.38 -49.50
CA ASN A 16 -12.59 27.72 -48.60
C ASN A 16 -13.00 27.85 -47.13
N GLU A 17 -14.20 28.36 -46.85
CA GLU A 17 -14.73 28.49 -45.49
C GLU A 17 -15.15 27.13 -44.95
N MET A 18 -15.82 26.29 -45.75
CA MET A 18 -16.15 24.92 -45.33
C MET A 18 -14.90 24.08 -45.07
N SER A 19 -13.87 24.19 -45.91
CA SER A 19 -12.60 23.48 -45.71
C SER A 19 -11.91 23.89 -44.41
N ARG A 20 -11.90 25.20 -44.10
CA ARG A 20 -11.35 25.71 -42.83
C ARG A 20 -12.13 25.22 -41.61
N VAL A 21 -13.46 25.23 -41.69
CA VAL A 21 -14.33 24.74 -40.60
C VAL A 21 -14.06 23.26 -40.36
N GLN A 22 -14.04 22.45 -41.42
CA GLN A 22 -13.77 21.02 -41.33
C GLN A 22 -12.39 20.72 -40.74
N ASN A 23 -11.35 21.46 -41.18
CA ASN A 23 -10.00 21.27 -40.66
C ASN A 23 -9.92 21.66 -39.17
N ASN A 24 -10.56 22.76 -38.78
CA ASN A 24 -10.60 23.21 -37.38
C ASN A 24 -11.33 22.18 -36.49
N GLU A 25 -12.44 21.62 -36.97
CA GLU A 25 -13.20 20.60 -36.27
C GLU A 25 -12.40 19.28 -36.11
N GLN A 26 -11.67 18.87 -37.15
CA GLN A 26 -10.74 17.73 -37.05
C GLN A 26 -9.62 17.98 -36.04
N GLN A 27 -8.97 19.14 -36.09
CA GLN A 27 -7.91 19.50 -35.13
C GLN A 27 -8.43 19.54 -33.70
N ARG A 28 -9.61 20.13 -33.48
CA ARG A 28 -10.24 20.18 -32.15
C ARG A 28 -10.54 18.79 -31.62
N THR A 29 -11.05 17.91 -32.48
CA THR A 29 -11.36 16.51 -32.11
C THR A 29 -10.08 15.76 -31.75
N GLN A 30 -9.02 15.90 -32.57
CA GLN A 30 -7.73 15.29 -32.30
C GLN A 30 -7.10 15.81 -30.99
N ALA A 31 -7.13 17.13 -30.76
CA ALA A 31 -6.64 17.72 -29.53
C ALA A 31 -7.43 17.25 -28.31
N SER A 32 -8.76 17.12 -28.42
CA SER A 32 -9.61 16.60 -27.35
C SER A 32 -9.24 15.15 -27.00
N HIS A 33 -9.02 14.30 -28.00
CA HIS A 33 -8.59 12.92 -27.78
C HIS A 33 -7.22 12.84 -27.12
N GLN A 34 -6.25 13.64 -27.57
CA GLN A 34 -4.91 13.69 -26.96
C GLN A 34 -4.97 14.12 -25.49
N ASN A 35 -5.76 15.16 -25.17
CA ASN A 35 -5.95 15.60 -23.78
C ASN A 35 -6.61 14.52 -22.91
N ALA A 36 -7.62 13.82 -23.45
CA ALA A 36 -8.29 12.74 -22.73
C ALA A 36 -7.32 11.59 -22.40
N VAL A 37 -6.53 11.14 -23.37
CA VAL A 37 -5.51 10.10 -23.17
C VAL A 37 -4.49 10.54 -22.13
N GLN A 38 -3.93 11.74 -22.26
CA GLN A 38 -2.92 12.25 -21.33
C GLN A 38 -3.46 12.37 -19.89
N THR A 39 -4.72 12.77 -19.75
CA THR A 39 -5.39 12.85 -18.44
C THR A 39 -5.57 11.47 -17.82
N THR A 40 -5.99 10.47 -18.61
CA THR A 40 -6.14 9.09 -18.15
C THR A 40 -4.80 8.47 -17.77
N GLU A 41 -3.75 8.67 -18.57
CA GLU A 41 -2.40 8.18 -18.25
C GLU A 41 -1.89 8.79 -16.95
N LYS A 42 -2.00 10.12 -16.80
CA LYS A 42 -1.58 10.81 -15.58
C LYS A 42 -2.36 10.34 -14.35
N GLN A 43 -3.66 10.09 -14.49
CA GLN A 43 -4.47 9.55 -13.39
C GLN A 43 -4.04 8.13 -13.03
N SER A 44 -3.76 7.28 -14.02
CA SER A 44 -3.29 5.91 -13.81
C SER A 44 -1.92 5.88 -13.14
N GLU A 45 -1.01 6.75 -13.57
CA GLU A 45 0.31 6.90 -12.95
C GLU A 45 0.18 7.39 -11.50
N SER A 46 -0.64 8.40 -11.24
CA SER A 46 -0.91 8.91 -9.89
C SER A 46 -1.49 7.82 -8.99
N ASN A 47 -2.47 7.05 -9.47
CA ASN A 47 -3.07 5.95 -8.73
C ASN A 47 -2.04 4.86 -8.41
N THR A 48 -1.20 4.49 -9.38
CA THR A 48 -0.15 3.47 -9.21
C THR A 48 0.88 3.93 -8.18
N ARG A 49 1.34 5.19 -8.28
CA ARG A 49 2.26 5.79 -7.29
C ARG A 49 1.61 5.85 -5.90
N GLN A 50 0.32 6.17 -5.80
CA GLN A 50 -0.40 6.21 -4.52
C GLN A 50 -0.52 4.83 -3.87
N VAL A 51 -0.80 3.79 -4.66
CA VAL A 51 -0.87 2.41 -4.14
C VAL A 51 0.52 1.95 -3.66
N ASN A 52 1.56 2.15 -4.47
CA ASN A 52 2.92 1.75 -4.11
C ASN A 52 3.44 2.48 -2.87
N SER A 53 3.21 3.80 -2.77
CA SER A 53 3.61 4.59 -1.59
C SER A 53 2.87 4.18 -0.31
N ARG A 54 1.59 3.77 -0.42
CA ARG A 54 0.84 3.18 0.71
C ARG A 54 1.42 1.83 1.13
N GLU A 55 1.79 0.98 0.17
CA GLU A 55 2.43 -0.31 0.45
C GLU A 55 3.79 -0.14 1.15
N GLU A 56 4.62 0.79 0.68
CA GLU A 56 5.91 1.14 1.31
C GLU A 56 5.71 1.66 2.74
N THR A 57 4.73 2.53 2.96
CA THR A 57 4.40 3.05 4.30
C THR A 57 3.95 1.94 5.24
N HIS A 58 3.08 1.04 4.76
CA HIS A 58 2.58 -0.09 5.56
C HIS A 58 3.69 -1.10 5.87
N ASN A 59 4.55 -1.41 4.91
CA ASN A 59 5.71 -2.28 5.09
C ASN A 59 6.69 -1.69 6.12
N THR A 60 6.90 -0.37 6.08
CA THR A 60 7.74 0.34 7.05
C THR A 60 7.15 0.25 8.46
N ALA A 61 5.85 0.50 8.62
CA ALA A 61 5.16 0.40 9.91
C ALA A 61 5.18 -1.03 10.48
N ILE A 62 4.99 -2.06 9.65
CA ILE A 62 5.11 -3.46 10.08
C ILE A 62 6.52 -3.76 10.57
N ARG A 63 7.54 -3.33 9.81
CA ARG A 63 8.95 -3.58 10.15
C ARG A 63 9.33 -2.93 11.48
N GLU A 64 8.87 -1.71 11.72
CA GLU A 64 9.11 -1.00 12.98
C GLU A 64 8.41 -1.70 14.16
N LYS A 65 7.15 -2.12 13.99
CA LYS A 65 6.40 -2.87 15.00
C LYS A 65 7.09 -4.19 15.35
N GLN A 66 7.50 -4.97 14.36
CA GLN A 66 8.23 -6.23 14.57
C GLN A 66 9.58 -6.01 15.26
N GLN A 67 10.28 -4.91 14.96
CA GLN A 67 11.55 -4.59 15.60
C GLN A 67 11.35 -4.21 17.09
N ASN A 68 10.30 -3.46 17.40
CA ASN A 68 9.96 -3.11 18.78
C ASN A 68 9.51 -4.33 19.60
N GLU A 69 8.70 -5.23 19.05
CA GLU A 69 8.29 -6.47 19.72
C GLU A 69 9.51 -7.36 20.04
N LYS A 70 10.46 -7.50 19.11
CA LYS A 70 11.71 -8.24 19.36
C LYS A 70 12.56 -7.63 20.47
N ARG A 71 12.63 -6.29 20.55
CA ARG A 71 13.36 -5.58 21.60
C ARG A 71 12.70 -5.76 22.97
N GLN A 72 11.38 -5.66 23.06
CA GLN A 72 10.64 -5.91 24.31
C GLN A 72 10.78 -7.35 24.80
N SER A 73 10.68 -8.34 23.90
CA SER A 73 10.86 -9.75 24.26
C SER A 73 12.27 -10.05 24.78
N GLN A 74 13.31 -9.47 24.18
CA GLN A 74 14.69 -9.63 24.68
C GLN A 74 14.95 -8.98 26.04
N GLN A 75 14.25 -7.89 26.38
CA GLN A 75 14.33 -7.28 27.71
C GLN A 75 13.65 -8.14 28.78
N GLN A 76 12.44 -8.66 28.50
CA GLN A 76 11.72 -9.53 29.43
C GLN A 76 12.45 -10.87 29.69
N ASP A 77 13.11 -11.44 28.68
CA ASP A 77 13.90 -12.67 28.85
C ASP A 77 15.19 -12.45 29.66
N LYS A 78 15.72 -11.22 29.73
CA LYS A 78 16.86 -10.91 30.60
C LYS A 78 16.45 -10.69 32.05
N GLU A 79 15.27 -10.12 32.29
CA GLU A 79 14.73 -9.91 33.65
C GLU A 79 14.27 -11.21 34.34
N ASN A 80 13.76 -12.20 33.58
CA ASN A 80 13.23 -13.45 34.15
C ASN A 80 14.25 -14.60 34.34
N LYS A 81 15.51 -14.43 33.91
CA LYS A 81 16.58 -15.44 34.10
C LYS A 81 16.92 -15.77 35.55
N PRO A 82 17.11 -14.79 36.47
CA PRO A 82 17.51 -15.10 37.85
C PRO A 82 16.42 -15.87 38.63
N ASP A 83 15.15 -15.69 38.27
CA ASP A 83 14.02 -16.33 38.97
C ASP A 83 13.77 -17.78 38.51
N LYS A 84 14.08 -18.10 37.25
CA LYS A 84 13.99 -19.48 36.73
C LYS A 84 15.08 -20.38 37.30
N GLU A 85 16.31 -19.89 37.44
CA GLU A 85 17.43 -20.67 37.99
C GLU A 85 17.23 -20.99 39.48
N ARG A 86 16.71 -20.05 40.28
CA ARG A 86 16.38 -20.29 41.70
C ARG A 86 15.29 -21.35 41.90
N LYS A 87 14.28 -21.38 41.04
CA LYS A 87 13.19 -22.39 41.11
C LYS A 87 13.64 -23.79 40.69
N LEU A 88 14.61 -23.90 39.78
CA LEU A 88 15.19 -25.19 39.38
C LEU A 88 16.06 -25.79 40.50
N GLN A 89 16.88 -24.97 41.15
CA GLN A 89 17.72 -25.41 42.28
C GLN A 89 16.88 -25.91 43.47
N GLN A 90 15.82 -25.19 43.87
CA GLN A 90 14.92 -25.61 44.95
C GLN A 90 14.20 -26.95 44.70
N ARG A 91 13.96 -27.31 43.43
CA ARG A 91 13.32 -28.58 43.07
C ARG A 91 14.29 -29.76 43.14
N GLU A 92 15.54 -29.55 42.74
CA GLU A 92 16.60 -30.57 42.83
C GLU A 92 16.99 -30.85 44.30
N ASP A 93 17.04 -29.82 45.14
CA ASP A 93 17.36 -29.96 46.56
C ASP A 93 16.25 -30.71 47.34
N ASN A 94 14.98 -30.57 46.95
CA ASN A 94 13.88 -31.32 47.56
C ASN A 94 13.86 -32.80 47.15
N LYS A 95 14.26 -33.12 45.91
CA LYS A 95 14.36 -34.52 45.44
C LYS A 95 15.42 -35.33 46.17
N LYS A 96 16.52 -34.70 46.63
CA LYS A 96 17.59 -35.40 47.36
C LYS A 96 17.22 -35.75 48.80
N LYS A 97 16.30 -35.00 49.43
CA LYS A 97 15.91 -35.22 50.83
C LYS A 97 14.99 -36.43 51.06
N THR A 98 14.33 -36.95 50.03
CA THR A 98 13.36 -38.05 50.14
C THR A 98 13.94 -39.43 49.82
N ALA A 99 15.23 -39.52 49.47
CA ALA A 99 15.87 -40.78 49.11
C ALA A 99 16.38 -41.53 50.36
N GLY A 100 15.47 -42.28 51.00
CA GLY A 100 15.79 -43.55 51.67
C GLY A 100 15.95 -43.52 53.20
N THR A 101 14.91 -43.97 53.91
CA THR A 101 15.06 -44.54 55.26
C THR A 101 14.83 -46.05 55.13
N THR A 102 15.91 -46.84 55.14
CA THR A 102 15.82 -48.31 55.16
C THR A 102 15.53 -48.76 56.59
N ILE A 103 14.42 -49.46 56.81
CA ILE A 103 14.07 -50.05 58.11
C ILE A 103 14.34 -51.55 58.02
N ASP A 104 15.35 -52.02 58.76
CA ASP A 104 15.65 -53.45 58.89
C ASP A 104 14.75 -54.09 59.96
N ILE A 105 13.96 -55.08 59.56
CA ILE A 105 13.16 -55.90 60.47
C ILE A 105 13.80 -57.29 60.53
N ARG A 106 14.18 -57.73 61.74
CA ARG A 106 14.82 -59.02 62.00
C ARG A 106 13.76 -60.02 62.47
N VAL A 107 13.62 -61.15 61.78
CA VAL A 107 12.75 -62.30 62.14
C VAL A 107 13.59 -63.41 62.74
#